data_AF-A0A9X0FGF8-F1
#
_entry.id   AF-A0A9X0FGF8-F1
#
_cell.length_a   1.000
_cell.length_b   1.000
_cell.length_c   1.000
_cell.angle_alpha   90.00
_cell.angle_beta   90.00
_cell.angle_gamma   90.00
#
_symmetry.space_group_name_H-M   'P 1'
#
loop_
_entity.id
_entity.type
_entity.pdbx_description
1 polymer ?
#
loop_
_entity_poly.entity_id
_entity_poly.type
_entity_poly.pdbx_seq_one_letter_code
_entity_poly.pdbx_strand_id
1 'polypeptide(L)'
;MIGGGAVHSVEVARLLAYAATSGAEGVVEPASLAVKAQSTPNGTVAVRPGAALILNRYAGGSQQTYVLRNPSSTSVTIPATGSTGGRTDAIIAQVLDPQYEGAAPADPVTFNYARLERIASVPGNLNSIEQLGLSYPAILLAKITIPASTGTITNAMITDLRDVALPRTRDVWRPRPNVVADKETLKAAGTDGEYFPNAGGEQTIPIPKWATRVQIRATWMGVRLEPGTNWGEIWAEFGPYLRPSTRRHSTQRYTWDGSSAGGVSRQPWIVEDDVYIPADIRGTDQIFVMKARYGSAGGAWTVSMDGMSGVSLSLRFLEAADPSTT
;
A
#
# COMPACT_ATOMS: atom_id res chain seq x y z
N MET A 1 15.54 -19.40 26.94
CA MET A 1 15.38 -19.62 28.39
C MET A 1 16.68 -20.19 28.92
N ILE A 2 17.33 -19.50 29.86
CA ILE A 2 18.43 -20.08 30.63
C ILE A 2 17.78 -20.70 31.87
N GLY A 3 17.94 -22.01 32.06
CA GLY A 3 17.27 -22.76 33.13
C GLY A 3 17.70 -22.33 34.54
N GLY A 4 17.00 -22.84 35.57
CA GLY A 4 17.43 -22.72 36.97
C GLY A 4 17.11 -21.39 37.66
N GLY A 5 16.17 -20.58 37.15
CA GLY A 5 15.74 -19.33 37.80
C GLY A 5 16.55 -18.09 37.41
N ALA A 6 17.44 -18.18 36.41
CA ALA A 6 18.15 -17.03 35.86
C ALA A 6 17.20 -16.07 35.11
N VAL A 7 17.33 -14.77 35.39
CA VAL A 7 16.54 -13.71 34.74
C VAL A 7 17.33 -13.12 33.57
N HIS A 8 16.69 -12.96 32.41
CA HIS A 8 17.28 -12.25 31.28
C HIS A 8 17.18 -10.73 31.49
N SER A 9 18.22 -10.00 31.09
CA SER A 9 18.18 -8.54 31.10
C SER A 9 17.22 -8.00 30.03
N VAL A 10 16.76 -6.76 30.19
CA VAL A 10 15.81 -6.14 29.24
C VAL A 10 16.40 -5.97 27.83
N GLU A 11 17.72 -5.79 27.75
CA GLU A 11 18.48 -5.71 26.50
C GLU A 11 18.42 -7.02 25.72
N VAL A 12 18.42 -8.17 26.41
CA VAL A 12 18.25 -9.48 25.75
C VAL A 12 16.85 -9.61 25.14
N ALA A 13 15.82 -9.07 25.80
CA ALA A 13 14.47 -9.05 25.23
C ALA A 13 14.39 -8.14 23.99
N ARG A 14 15.04 -6.97 24.02
CA ARG A 14 15.12 -6.06 22.86
C ARG A 14 15.95 -6.66 21.72
N LEU A 15 17.02 -7.39 22.05
CA LEU A 15 17.82 -8.14 21.09
C LEU A 15 17.01 -9.29 20.46
N LEU A 16 16.18 -9.99 21.23
CA LEU A 16 15.27 -10.99 20.68
C LEU A 16 14.30 -10.38 19.66
N ALA A 17 13.71 -9.22 19.99
CA ALA A 17 12.84 -8.50 19.06
C ALA A 17 13.60 -8.10 17.79
N TYR A 18 14.81 -7.54 17.93
CA TYR A 18 15.67 -7.20 16.80
C TYR A 18 16.01 -8.42 15.93
N ALA A 19 16.44 -9.52 16.54
CA ALA A 19 16.82 -10.73 15.82
C ALA A 19 15.62 -11.39 15.13
N ALA A 20 14.43 -11.39 15.77
CA ALA A 20 13.21 -11.95 15.20
C ALA A 20 12.69 -11.15 14.00
N THR A 21 13.03 -9.85 13.92
CA THR A 21 12.56 -8.96 12.86
C THR A 21 13.67 -8.52 11.91
N SER A 22 14.88 -9.05 12.08
CA SER A 22 16.09 -8.62 11.37
C SER A 22 16.31 -7.10 11.46
N GLY A 23 15.95 -6.49 12.60
CA GLY A 23 16.04 -5.04 12.81
C GLY A 23 15.02 -4.22 12.02
N ALA A 24 13.90 -4.81 11.60
CA ALA A 24 12.83 -4.06 10.96
C ALA A 24 12.20 -3.00 11.88
N GLU A 25 11.73 -1.91 11.28
CA GLU A 25 11.13 -0.76 11.95
C GLU A 25 9.84 -0.32 11.24
N GLY A 26 8.83 0.09 12.01
CA GLY A 26 7.53 0.52 11.49
C GLY A 26 6.36 -0.04 12.30
N VAL A 27 5.14 0.10 11.79
CA VAL A 27 3.94 -0.47 12.40
C VAL A 27 3.83 -1.97 12.14
N VAL A 28 3.27 -2.72 13.09
CA VAL A 28 3.19 -4.19 12.99
C VAL A 28 2.11 -4.65 12.01
N GLU A 29 1.00 -3.90 11.92
CA GLU A 29 -0.11 -4.18 10.99
C GLU A 29 -0.51 -2.91 10.23
N PRO A 30 -1.07 -3.02 9.02
CA PRO A 30 -1.49 -1.87 8.21
C PRO A 30 -2.38 -0.83 8.90
N ALA A 31 -3.25 -1.28 9.82
CA ALA A 31 -4.18 -0.41 10.54
C ALA A 31 -3.63 0.08 11.90
N SER A 32 -2.47 -0.44 12.34
CA SER A 32 -1.89 -0.11 13.65
C SER A 32 -1.46 1.35 13.69
N LEU A 33 -1.80 2.04 14.78
CA LEU A 33 -1.37 3.42 15.07
C LEU A 33 -1.75 4.45 13.99
N ALA A 34 -2.78 4.18 13.18
CA ALA A 34 -3.25 5.15 12.20
C ALA A 34 -3.75 6.43 12.89
N VAL A 35 -3.36 7.58 12.33
CA VAL A 35 -3.74 8.90 12.84
C VAL A 35 -4.98 9.38 12.09
N LYS A 36 -6.05 9.71 12.81
CA LYS A 36 -7.30 10.25 12.24
C LYS A 36 -7.72 11.52 12.95
N ALA A 37 -8.46 12.38 12.26
CA ALA A 37 -9.26 13.39 12.94
C ALA A 37 -10.30 12.72 13.85
N GLN A 38 -10.68 13.40 14.92
CA GLN A 38 -11.77 12.93 15.77
C GLN A 38 -13.09 12.85 14.99
N SER A 39 -13.98 11.95 15.40
CA SER A 39 -15.32 11.84 14.80
C SER A 39 -16.12 13.14 14.94
N THR A 40 -15.91 13.87 16.04
CA THR A 40 -16.32 15.26 16.21
C THR A 40 -15.09 16.14 16.07
N PRO A 41 -14.93 16.88 14.98
CA PRO A 41 -13.73 17.67 14.72
C PRO A 41 -13.41 18.63 15.86
N ASN A 42 -12.16 18.62 16.34
CA ASN A 42 -11.66 19.48 17.40
C ASN A 42 -10.13 19.68 17.23
N GLY A 43 -9.49 20.30 18.23
CA GLY A 43 -8.03 20.51 18.27
C GLY A 43 -7.21 19.27 18.65
N THR A 44 -7.68 18.06 18.37
CA THR A 44 -6.97 16.81 18.64
C THR A 44 -7.10 15.84 17.47
N VAL A 45 -6.16 14.91 17.38
CA VAL A 45 -6.24 13.73 16.51
C VAL A 45 -6.25 12.46 17.35
N ALA A 46 -6.91 11.42 16.85
CA ALA A 46 -6.93 10.10 17.45
C ALA A 46 -5.89 9.19 16.78
N VAL A 47 -5.02 8.59 17.58
CA VAL A 47 -4.14 7.51 17.15
C VAL A 47 -4.78 6.18 17.51
N ARG A 48 -5.05 5.33 16.53
CA ARG A 48 -5.70 4.04 16.71
C ARG A 48 -4.88 3.08 17.59
N PRO A 49 -5.53 2.08 18.21
CA PRO A 49 -4.82 0.95 18.80
C PRO A 49 -3.89 0.29 17.78
N GLY A 50 -2.79 -0.29 18.26
CA GLY A 50 -1.84 -0.98 17.41
C GLY A 50 -0.50 -1.20 18.08
N ALA A 51 0.46 -1.72 17.31
CA ALA A 51 1.82 -1.91 17.76
C ALA A 51 2.83 -1.42 16.71
N ALA A 52 4.04 -1.13 17.17
CA ALA A 52 5.16 -0.73 16.35
C ALA A 52 6.47 -1.36 16.83
N LEU A 53 7.37 -1.55 15.88
CA LEU A 53 8.77 -1.88 16.10
C LEU A 53 9.57 -0.60 15.92
N ILE A 54 10.40 -0.25 16.90
CA ILE A 54 11.17 1.00 16.92
C ILE A 54 12.63 0.65 17.21
N LEU A 55 13.53 0.96 16.28
CA LEU A 55 14.94 0.70 16.48
C LEU A 55 15.50 1.60 17.59
N ASN A 56 16.35 1.01 18.43
CA ASN A 56 17.04 1.77 19.45
C ASN A 56 18.13 2.64 18.81
N ARG A 57 17.92 3.96 18.84
CA ARG A 57 18.83 4.98 18.31
C ARG A 57 19.75 5.59 19.36
N TYR A 58 19.59 5.23 20.63
CA TYR A 58 20.47 5.71 21.69
C TYR A 58 21.90 5.20 21.52
N ALA A 59 22.88 5.99 21.98
CA ALA A 59 24.28 5.58 22.00
C ALA A 59 24.47 4.27 22.81
N GLY A 60 25.10 3.27 22.21
CA GLY A 60 25.26 1.94 22.83
C GLY A 60 24.01 1.05 22.78
N GLY A 61 22.94 1.48 22.10
CA GLY A 61 21.70 0.74 21.92
C GLY A 61 21.62 -0.10 20.64
N SER A 62 22.70 -0.26 19.88
CA SER A 62 22.66 -0.96 18.59
C SER A 62 22.20 -2.43 18.74
N GLN A 63 21.60 -2.98 17.68
CA GLN A 63 21.02 -4.34 17.65
C GLN A 63 19.88 -4.57 18.65
N GLN A 64 19.14 -3.51 18.97
CA GLN A 64 17.97 -3.59 19.85
C GLN A 64 16.76 -2.95 19.17
N THR A 65 15.62 -3.61 19.31
CA THR A 65 14.32 -3.10 18.85
C THR A 65 13.37 -3.05 20.02
N TYR A 66 12.73 -1.90 20.21
CA TYR A 66 11.61 -1.77 21.13
C TYR A 66 10.32 -2.21 20.44
N VAL A 67 9.45 -2.86 21.21
CA VAL A 67 8.07 -3.16 20.80
C VAL A 67 7.14 -2.22 21.55
N LEU A 68 6.56 -1.27 20.84
CA LEU A 68 5.57 -0.35 21.38
C LEU A 68 4.17 -0.90 21.15
N ARG A 69 3.31 -0.80 22.16
CA ARG A 69 1.88 -1.15 22.05
C ARG A 69 1.03 0.01 22.54
N ASN A 70 0.11 0.46 21.70
CA ASN A 70 -0.98 1.36 22.04
C ASN A 70 -2.27 0.53 22.16
N PRO A 71 -2.75 0.19 23.38
CA PRO A 71 -3.85 -0.76 23.55
C PRO A 71 -5.23 -0.19 23.20
N SER A 72 -5.38 1.14 23.29
CA SER A 72 -6.63 1.87 23.03
C SER A 72 -6.38 3.06 22.13
N SER A 73 -7.45 3.70 21.65
CA SER A 73 -7.30 4.96 20.93
C SER A 73 -6.74 6.03 21.87
N THR A 74 -5.76 6.79 21.40
CA THR A 74 -5.09 7.84 22.21
C THR A 74 -5.19 9.18 21.49
N SER A 75 -5.66 10.21 22.20
CA SER A 75 -5.79 11.55 21.64
C SER A 75 -4.49 12.34 21.78
N VAL A 76 -4.03 12.96 20.69
CA VAL A 76 -2.88 13.87 20.67
C VAL A 76 -3.37 15.28 20.37
N THR A 77 -3.01 16.23 21.23
CA THR A 77 -3.43 17.63 21.10
C THR A 77 -2.66 18.35 20.00
N ILE A 78 -3.40 19.02 19.12
CA ILE A 78 -2.90 19.86 18.03
C ILE A 78 -3.37 21.30 18.28
N PRO A 79 -2.51 22.18 18.82
CA PRO A 79 -2.87 23.57 19.07
C PRO A 79 -3.33 24.31 17.80
N ALA A 80 -4.21 25.30 17.94
CA ALA A 80 -4.62 26.10 16.79
C ALA A 80 -3.42 26.87 16.17
N THR A 81 -3.51 27.20 14.89
CA THR A 81 -2.62 28.17 14.24
C THR A 81 -3.18 29.58 14.40
N GLY A 82 -2.28 30.57 14.47
CA GLY A 82 -2.65 31.99 14.40
C GLY A 82 -2.86 32.47 12.97
N SER A 83 -3.08 33.78 12.80
CA SER A 83 -3.27 34.42 11.50
C SER A 83 -1.97 34.59 10.69
N THR A 84 -0.80 34.42 11.32
CA THR A 84 0.53 34.69 10.75
C THR A 84 1.01 33.63 9.76
N GLY A 85 0.35 32.46 9.68
CA GLY A 85 0.69 31.43 8.71
C GLY A 85 0.22 30.03 9.12
N GLY A 86 0.20 29.12 8.14
CA GLY A 86 0.04 27.69 8.41
C GLY A 86 1.31 27.06 8.97
N ARG A 87 1.21 25.82 9.45
CA ARG A 87 2.35 25.02 9.90
C ARG A 87 2.14 23.54 9.60
N THR A 88 3.22 22.77 9.60
CA THR A 88 3.14 21.31 9.58
C THR A 88 3.61 20.77 10.92
N ASP A 89 2.87 19.82 11.48
CA ASP A 89 3.26 19.08 12.68
C ASP A 89 3.48 17.60 12.32
N ALA A 90 4.34 16.88 13.03
CA ALA A 90 4.50 15.43 12.91
C ALA A 90 3.91 14.73 14.14
N ILE A 91 3.31 13.57 13.91
CA ILE A 91 2.91 12.63 14.96
C ILE A 91 3.84 11.43 14.91
N ILE A 92 4.47 11.14 16.04
CA ILE A 92 5.43 10.05 16.18
C ILE A 92 5.00 9.08 17.29
N ALA A 93 5.42 7.83 17.16
CA ALA A 93 5.51 6.90 18.27
C ALA A 93 6.96 6.80 18.70
N GLN A 94 7.26 7.01 19.98
CA GLN A 94 8.63 7.02 20.49
C GLN A 94 8.75 6.25 21.79
N VAL A 95 9.98 5.83 22.06
CA VAL A 95 10.36 5.20 23.32
C VAL A 95 11.35 6.08 24.06
N LEU A 96 11.00 6.44 25.29
CA LEU A 96 11.91 6.99 26.27
C LEU A 96 12.50 5.86 27.09
N ASP A 97 13.82 5.75 27.10
CA ASP A 97 14.53 4.78 27.94
C ASP A 97 15.49 5.47 28.91
N PRO A 98 15.10 5.62 30.20
CA PRO A 98 15.94 6.14 31.27
C PRO A 98 17.29 5.42 31.45
N GLN A 99 17.44 4.20 30.91
CA GLN A 99 18.72 3.51 30.86
C GLN A 99 19.76 4.26 30.01
N TYR A 100 19.33 4.95 28.96
CA TYR A 100 20.19 5.60 27.99
C TYR A 100 20.14 7.13 28.07
N GLU A 101 19.00 7.71 28.46
CA GLU A 101 18.83 9.16 28.53
C GLU A 101 17.86 9.57 29.66
N GLY A 102 18.18 10.68 30.33
CA GLY A 102 17.30 11.30 31.32
C GLY A 102 17.49 10.76 32.74
N ALA A 103 16.70 11.30 33.66
CA ALA A 103 16.69 10.84 35.05
C ALA A 103 15.83 9.58 35.19
N ALA A 104 16.25 8.67 36.07
CA ALA A 104 15.43 7.53 36.43
C ALA A 104 14.06 8.02 36.94
N PRO A 105 12.94 7.43 36.47
CA PRO A 105 11.62 7.83 36.92
C PRO A 105 11.45 7.48 38.39
N ALA A 106 10.73 8.34 39.12
CA ALA A 106 10.44 8.11 40.54
C ALA A 106 9.67 6.79 40.76
N ASP A 107 8.80 6.42 39.81
CA ASP A 107 8.11 5.15 39.77
C ASP A 107 8.22 4.50 38.38
N PRO A 108 9.02 3.44 38.23
CA PRO A 108 9.17 2.70 36.98
C PRO A 108 7.90 2.00 36.48
N VAL A 109 6.87 1.81 37.31
CA VAL A 109 5.64 1.10 36.90
C VAL A 109 4.67 2.04 36.18
N THR A 110 4.61 3.30 36.61
CA THR A 110 3.67 4.30 36.10
C THR A 110 4.27 5.22 35.03
N PHE A 111 5.60 5.15 34.82
CA PHE A 111 6.26 5.96 33.82
C PHE A 111 5.85 5.57 32.40
N ASN A 112 5.55 6.59 31.58
CA ASN A 112 5.15 6.38 30.20
C ASN A 112 6.37 6.25 29.28
N TYR A 113 6.96 5.05 29.23
CA TYR A 113 8.10 4.76 28.35
C TYR A 113 7.73 4.84 26.87
N ALA A 114 6.50 4.53 26.51
CA ALA A 114 6.04 4.40 25.13
C ALA A 114 4.99 5.46 24.83
N ARG A 115 5.39 6.58 24.21
CA ARG A 115 4.53 7.76 24.05
C ARG A 115 4.23 8.06 22.59
N LEU A 116 3.03 8.57 22.38
CA LEU A 116 2.59 9.17 21.13
C LEU A 116 2.74 10.67 21.29
N GLU A 117 3.53 11.30 20.42
CA GLU A 117 3.91 12.70 20.60
C GLU A 117 3.77 13.50 19.31
N ARG A 118 3.52 14.79 19.50
CA ARG A 118 3.53 15.80 18.46
C ARG A 118 4.88 16.50 18.44
N ILE A 119 5.53 16.55 17.28
CA ILE A 119 6.63 17.48 17.01
C ILE A 119 6.04 18.65 16.21
N ALA A 120 6.18 19.85 16.75
CA ALA A 120 5.62 21.06 16.14
C ALA A 120 6.51 21.61 15.02
N SER A 121 5.89 22.26 14.03
CA SER A 121 6.60 23.10 13.04
C SER A 121 7.72 22.37 12.29
N VAL A 122 7.44 21.13 11.87
CA VAL A 122 8.34 20.30 11.05
C VAL A 122 8.36 20.79 9.60
N PRO A 123 9.35 20.37 8.78
CA PRO A 123 9.39 20.69 7.35
C PRO A 123 8.09 20.29 6.63
N GLY A 124 7.55 21.15 5.77
CA GLY A 124 6.29 20.86 5.05
C GLY A 124 6.37 19.68 4.08
N ASN A 125 7.56 19.43 3.53
CA ASN A 125 7.85 18.29 2.67
C ASN A 125 8.25 17.02 3.45
N LEU A 126 7.96 16.96 4.76
CA LEU A 126 8.24 15.77 5.58
C LEU A 126 7.66 14.51 4.93
N ASN A 127 8.52 13.53 4.71
CA ASN A 127 8.20 12.23 4.14
C ASN A 127 9.00 11.07 4.77
N SER A 128 10.00 11.36 5.61
CA SER A 128 10.79 10.36 6.32
C SER A 128 11.14 10.85 7.72
N ILE A 129 11.38 9.93 8.65
CA ILE A 129 11.72 10.29 10.04
C ILE A 129 13.12 10.91 10.16
N GLU A 130 14.04 10.55 9.26
CA GLU A 130 15.42 11.04 9.25
C GLU A 130 15.48 12.56 9.11
N GLN A 131 14.51 13.16 8.42
CA GLN A 131 14.39 14.62 8.26
C GLN A 131 14.15 15.36 9.57
N LEU A 132 13.71 14.66 10.62
CA LEU A 132 13.52 15.22 11.96
C LEU A 132 14.83 15.23 12.78
N GLY A 133 15.88 14.55 12.34
CA GLY A 133 17.19 14.55 13.00
C GLY A 133 17.18 14.04 14.44
N LEU A 134 16.27 13.11 14.76
CA LEU A 134 16.08 12.62 16.13
C LEU A 134 17.20 11.67 16.54
N SER A 135 17.75 11.88 17.75
CA SER A 135 18.75 10.99 18.37
C SER A 135 18.14 9.90 19.25
N TYR A 136 16.81 9.91 19.40
CA TYR A 136 16.07 8.97 20.25
C TYR A 136 15.20 8.02 19.41
N PRO A 137 14.83 6.84 19.95
CA PRO A 137 14.02 5.84 19.27
C PRO A 137 12.62 6.37 18.96
N ALA A 138 12.29 6.53 17.68
CA ALA A 138 10.96 6.91 17.22
C ALA A 138 10.65 6.37 15.82
N ILE A 139 9.36 6.28 15.49
CA ILE A 139 8.85 6.10 14.12
C ILE A 139 7.86 7.21 13.78
N LEU A 140 7.79 7.56 12.50
CA LEU A 140 6.85 8.54 11.99
C LEU A 140 5.51 7.87 11.72
N LEU A 141 4.41 8.48 12.19
CA LEU A 141 3.06 7.98 11.94
C LEU A 141 2.34 8.83 10.90
N ALA A 142 2.37 10.14 11.07
CA ALA A 142 1.70 11.05 10.16
C ALA A 142 2.32 12.44 10.20
N LYS A 143 2.06 13.22 9.16
CA LYS A 143 2.17 14.68 9.24
C LYS A 143 0.79 15.31 9.15
N ILE A 144 0.67 16.49 9.75
CA ILE A 144 -0.57 17.27 9.76
C ILE A 144 -0.23 18.66 9.22
N THR A 145 -0.71 18.97 8.02
CA THR A 145 -0.54 20.30 7.42
C THR A 145 -1.74 21.17 7.78
N ILE A 146 -1.51 22.14 8.66
CA ILE A 146 -2.53 22.98 9.27
C ILE A 146 -2.49 24.36 8.61
N PRO A 147 -3.57 24.81 7.94
CA PRO A 147 -3.66 26.16 7.37
C PRO A 147 -3.58 27.25 8.45
N ALA A 148 -3.46 28.52 8.05
CA ALA A 148 -3.57 29.65 8.98
C ALA A 148 -4.97 29.69 9.63
N SER A 149 -5.08 30.27 10.83
CA SER A 149 -6.34 30.48 11.55
C SER A 149 -7.20 29.20 11.71
N THR A 150 -6.56 28.05 11.93
CA THR A 150 -7.23 26.75 11.98
C THR A 150 -7.06 26.12 13.36
N GLY A 151 -8.19 25.85 14.04
CA GLY A 151 -8.23 25.14 15.33
C GLY A 151 -8.83 23.74 15.26
N THR A 152 -9.42 23.37 14.12
CA THR A 152 -10.09 22.09 13.90
C THR A 152 -9.31 21.28 12.89
N ILE A 153 -8.94 20.05 13.24
CA ILE A 153 -8.21 19.16 12.34
C ILE A 153 -9.19 18.26 11.58
N THR A 154 -8.97 18.12 10.27
CA THR A 154 -9.74 17.22 9.38
C THR A 154 -8.81 16.18 8.76
N ASN A 155 -9.34 15.05 8.28
CA ASN A 155 -8.53 14.01 7.65
C ASN A 155 -7.78 14.51 6.41
N ALA A 156 -8.32 15.48 5.68
CA ALA A 156 -7.64 16.07 4.52
C ALA A 156 -6.33 16.81 4.89
N MET A 157 -6.17 17.21 6.16
CA MET A 157 -4.94 17.80 6.67
C MET A 157 -3.92 16.75 7.10
N ILE A 158 -4.32 15.48 7.26
CA ILE A 158 -3.50 14.39 7.76
C ILE A 158 -2.96 13.60 6.57
N THR A 159 -1.64 13.44 6.52
CA THR A 159 -0.97 12.53 5.58
C THR A 159 -0.39 11.36 6.36
N ASP A 160 -0.83 10.15 6.03
CA ASP A 160 -0.24 8.92 6.54
C ASP A 160 1.21 8.79 6.06
N LEU A 161 2.11 8.49 6.99
CA LEU A 161 3.52 8.25 6.70
C LEU A 161 4.01 6.97 7.41
N ARG A 162 3.09 6.08 7.79
CA ARG A 162 3.44 4.79 8.40
C ARG A 162 3.98 3.84 7.35
N ASP A 163 5.04 3.14 7.73
CA ASP A 163 5.51 1.95 7.02
C ASP A 163 5.24 0.70 7.86
N VAL A 164 4.88 -0.41 7.22
CA VAL A 164 4.74 -1.71 7.88
C VAL A 164 6.14 -2.29 8.06
N ALA A 165 6.49 -2.69 9.28
CA ALA A 165 7.86 -3.12 9.59
C ALA A 165 8.26 -4.39 8.82
N LEU A 166 7.39 -5.40 8.79
CA LEU A 166 7.63 -6.67 8.11
C LEU A 166 6.49 -6.95 7.12
N PRO A 167 6.49 -6.28 5.95
CA PRO A 167 5.41 -6.40 5.01
C PRO A 167 5.36 -7.81 4.42
N ARG A 168 4.22 -8.49 4.55
CA ARG A 168 4.00 -9.76 3.85
C ARG A 168 3.85 -9.53 2.36
N THR A 169 4.32 -10.50 1.58
CA THR A 169 4.13 -10.55 0.13
C THR A 169 3.58 -11.91 -0.28
N ARG A 170 2.78 -11.93 -1.36
CA ARG A 170 2.30 -13.16 -1.98
C ARG A 170 2.25 -12.98 -3.48
N ASP A 171 3.00 -13.82 -4.18
CA ASP A 171 3.02 -13.86 -5.63
C ASP A 171 2.04 -14.91 -6.15
N VAL A 172 1.26 -14.54 -7.17
CA VAL A 172 0.36 -15.42 -7.90
C VAL A 172 0.69 -15.28 -9.38
N TRP A 173 0.98 -16.41 -10.03
CA TRP A 173 1.26 -16.46 -11.46
C TRP A 173 0.27 -17.40 -12.15
N ARG A 174 -0.33 -16.90 -13.24
CA ARG A 174 -1.34 -17.58 -14.05
C ARG A 174 -1.01 -17.42 -15.55
N PRO A 175 -0.03 -18.16 -16.07
CA PRO A 175 0.22 -18.23 -17.51
C PRO A 175 -0.83 -19.12 -18.19
N ARG A 176 -1.33 -18.71 -19.35
CA ARG A 176 -2.23 -19.48 -20.21
C ARG A 176 -1.82 -19.32 -21.68
N PRO A 177 -1.26 -20.34 -22.32
CA PRO A 177 -1.12 -20.33 -23.78
C PRO A 177 -2.50 -20.47 -24.43
N ASN A 178 -2.73 -19.81 -25.57
CA ASN A 178 -3.89 -20.13 -26.40
C ASN A 178 -3.58 -21.38 -27.22
N VAL A 179 -4.49 -22.34 -27.23
CA VAL A 179 -4.38 -23.52 -28.10
C VAL A 179 -5.00 -23.21 -29.46
N VAL A 180 -4.64 -23.95 -30.51
CA VAL A 180 -4.97 -23.64 -31.92
C VAL A 180 -6.48 -23.48 -32.18
N ALA A 181 -7.34 -24.15 -31.41
CA ALA A 181 -8.80 -24.02 -31.50
C ALA A 181 -9.34 -22.69 -30.94
N ASP A 182 -8.55 -21.98 -30.13
CA ASP A 182 -8.92 -20.73 -29.46
C ASP A 182 -8.50 -19.53 -30.33
N LYS A 183 -9.17 -19.33 -31.47
CA LYS A 183 -9.10 -18.05 -32.18
C LYS A 183 -10.10 -17.08 -31.57
N GLU A 184 -9.59 -15.98 -31.04
CA GLU A 184 -10.41 -14.89 -30.55
C GLU A 184 -10.10 -13.60 -31.27
N THR A 185 -11.13 -12.83 -31.59
CA THR A 185 -11.02 -11.55 -32.29
C THR A 185 -11.61 -10.47 -31.41
N LEU A 186 -10.91 -9.35 -31.30
CA LEU A 186 -11.37 -8.18 -30.55
C LEU A 186 -12.54 -7.49 -31.27
N LYS A 187 -13.66 -7.33 -30.59
CA LYS A 187 -14.97 -6.86 -31.11
C LYS A 187 -15.48 -5.60 -30.41
N ALA A 188 -14.98 -5.27 -29.24
CA ALA A 188 -15.45 -4.11 -28.49
C ALA A 188 -14.74 -2.81 -28.91
N ALA A 189 -15.52 -1.81 -29.33
CA ALA A 189 -15.09 -0.41 -29.51
C ALA A 189 -15.54 0.51 -28.36
N GLY A 190 -16.51 0.06 -27.56
CA GLY A 190 -17.08 0.83 -26.45
C GLY A 190 -16.06 1.09 -25.35
N THR A 191 -16.29 2.13 -24.55
CA THR A 191 -15.40 2.51 -23.43
C THR A 191 -15.26 1.41 -22.38
N ASP A 192 -16.25 0.54 -22.25
CA ASP A 192 -16.20 -0.58 -21.31
C ASP A 192 -15.36 -1.75 -21.85
N GLY A 193 -15.01 -1.79 -23.14
CA GLY A 193 -14.27 -2.88 -23.77
C GLY A 193 -14.90 -4.27 -23.59
N GLU A 194 -14.12 -5.31 -23.83
CA GLU A 194 -14.49 -6.70 -23.56
C GLU A 194 -13.37 -7.44 -22.83
N TYR A 195 -13.69 -8.62 -22.31
CA TYR A 195 -12.65 -9.55 -21.87
C TYR A 195 -11.89 -10.02 -23.10
N PHE A 196 -10.57 -9.99 -23.02
CA PHE A 196 -9.72 -10.40 -24.12
C PHE A 196 -8.50 -11.13 -23.55
N PRO A 197 -8.40 -12.46 -23.71
CA PRO A 197 -9.42 -13.34 -24.29
C PRO A 197 -10.65 -13.47 -23.37
N ASN A 198 -11.83 -13.56 -23.94
CA ASN A 198 -13.12 -13.81 -23.32
C ASN A 198 -13.20 -15.27 -22.83
N ALA A 199 -12.63 -16.20 -23.59
CA ALA A 199 -12.50 -17.59 -23.16
C ALA A 199 -11.32 -17.76 -22.19
N GLY A 200 -11.62 -17.80 -20.90
CA GLY A 200 -10.63 -18.11 -19.85
C GLY A 200 -9.69 -16.97 -19.47
N GLY A 201 -9.98 -15.74 -19.89
CA GLY A 201 -9.32 -14.53 -19.38
C GLY A 201 -9.77 -14.15 -17.97
N GLU A 202 -10.90 -14.68 -17.49
CA GLU A 202 -11.31 -14.54 -16.09
C GLU A 202 -10.56 -15.51 -15.18
N GLN A 203 -9.99 -14.98 -14.10
CA GLN A 203 -9.22 -15.75 -13.13
C GLN A 203 -9.75 -15.47 -11.73
N THR A 204 -10.27 -16.50 -11.05
CA THR A 204 -10.67 -16.39 -9.64
C THR A 204 -9.45 -16.53 -8.76
N ILE A 205 -9.14 -15.51 -7.98
CA ILE A 205 -7.93 -15.43 -7.16
C ILE A 205 -8.30 -15.01 -5.73
N PRO A 206 -7.89 -15.78 -4.69
CA PRO A 206 -8.10 -15.40 -3.30
C PRO A 206 -7.22 -14.20 -2.94
N ILE A 207 -7.85 -13.08 -2.56
CA ILE A 207 -7.14 -11.92 -2.03
C ILE A 207 -6.81 -12.19 -0.55
N PRO A 208 -5.52 -12.16 -0.14
CA PRO A 208 -5.17 -12.32 1.27
C PRO A 208 -5.84 -11.26 2.14
N LYS A 209 -6.32 -11.65 3.34
CA LYS A 209 -6.97 -10.73 4.28
C LYS A 209 -6.10 -9.52 4.67
N TRP A 210 -4.78 -9.72 4.66
CA TRP A 210 -3.79 -8.71 5.04
C TRP A 210 -3.36 -7.78 3.89
N ALA A 211 -3.67 -8.12 2.63
CA ALA A 211 -3.18 -7.38 1.49
C ALA A 211 -3.93 -6.05 1.34
N THR A 212 -3.21 -4.94 1.35
CA THR A 212 -3.77 -3.59 1.15
C THR A 212 -3.47 -3.05 -0.24
N ARG A 213 -2.51 -3.64 -0.96
CA ARG A 213 -2.17 -3.31 -2.35
C ARG A 213 -1.92 -4.57 -3.18
N VAL A 214 -2.08 -4.46 -4.49
CA VAL A 214 -1.65 -5.48 -5.45
C VAL A 214 -0.94 -4.82 -6.63
N GLN A 215 0.23 -5.35 -6.96
CA GLN A 215 0.91 -5.07 -8.22
C GLN A 215 0.40 -6.06 -9.27
N ILE A 216 -0.23 -5.55 -10.31
CA ILE A 216 -0.85 -6.34 -11.38
C ILE A 216 0.01 -6.20 -12.62
N ARG A 217 0.47 -7.33 -13.17
CA ARG A 217 1.06 -7.43 -14.52
C ARG A 217 0.19 -8.33 -15.36
N ALA A 218 -0.53 -7.74 -16.32
CA ALA A 218 -1.31 -8.44 -17.31
C ALA A 218 -0.58 -8.39 -18.66
N THR A 219 -0.26 -9.55 -19.22
CA THR A 219 0.55 -9.66 -20.44
C THR A 219 -0.20 -10.46 -21.49
N TRP A 220 -0.42 -9.86 -22.66
CA TRP A 220 -0.79 -10.57 -23.86
C TRP A 220 0.46 -10.78 -24.72
N MET A 221 0.67 -12.00 -25.15
CA MET A 221 1.83 -12.43 -25.93
C MET A 221 1.38 -12.73 -27.35
N GLY A 222 2.12 -12.21 -28.33
CA GLY A 222 1.90 -12.53 -29.74
C GLY A 222 0.51 -12.10 -30.26
N VAL A 223 0.00 -10.95 -29.82
CA VAL A 223 -1.28 -10.41 -30.30
C VAL A 223 -1.16 -10.09 -31.78
N ARG A 224 -2.04 -10.71 -32.58
CA ARG A 224 -2.02 -10.66 -34.04
C ARG A 224 -2.76 -9.41 -34.53
N LEU A 225 -2.06 -8.57 -35.29
CA LEU A 225 -2.62 -7.39 -35.95
C LEU A 225 -2.62 -7.61 -37.47
N GLU A 226 -3.77 -7.41 -38.10
CA GLU A 226 -3.89 -7.37 -39.55
C GLU A 226 -3.21 -6.11 -40.14
N PRO A 227 -2.84 -6.13 -41.44
CA PRO A 227 -2.35 -4.94 -42.12
C PRO A 227 -3.32 -3.75 -41.98
N GLY A 228 -2.76 -2.55 -41.85
CA GLY A 228 -3.51 -1.31 -41.66
C GLY A 228 -3.11 -0.56 -40.39
N THR A 229 -3.91 0.46 -40.08
CA THR A 229 -3.78 1.26 -38.85
C THR A 229 -4.71 0.67 -37.80
N ASN A 230 -4.11 0.10 -36.76
CA ASN A 230 -4.81 -0.47 -35.62
C ASN A 230 -4.45 0.33 -34.38
N TRP A 231 -5.41 0.62 -33.53
CA TRP A 231 -5.16 1.24 -32.23
C TRP A 231 -6.28 0.93 -31.25
N GLY A 232 -6.01 1.06 -29.96
CA GLY A 232 -7.00 0.85 -28.91
C GLY A 232 -6.41 0.93 -27.51
N GLU A 233 -7.10 0.33 -26.55
CA GLU A 233 -6.67 0.32 -25.15
C GLU A 233 -6.69 -1.09 -24.56
N ILE A 234 -5.86 -1.30 -23.55
CA ILE A 234 -5.75 -2.50 -22.71
C ILE A 234 -5.71 -2.09 -21.24
N TRP A 235 -6.29 -2.92 -20.37
CA TRP A 235 -6.25 -2.76 -18.91
C TRP A 235 -6.58 -4.08 -18.22
N ALA A 236 -6.46 -4.11 -16.89
CA ALA A 236 -6.98 -5.19 -16.07
C ALA A 236 -8.02 -4.67 -15.09
N GLU A 237 -9.03 -5.48 -14.79
CA GLU A 237 -10.04 -5.16 -13.78
C GLU A 237 -10.15 -6.29 -12.76
N PHE A 238 -10.57 -5.94 -11.54
CA PHE A 238 -10.79 -6.92 -10.48
C PHE A 238 -11.87 -6.49 -9.51
N GLY A 239 -12.29 -7.45 -8.68
CA GLY A 239 -13.25 -7.22 -7.62
C GLY A 239 -14.68 -7.64 -7.97
N PRO A 240 -15.67 -7.19 -7.18
CA PRO A 240 -17.07 -7.51 -7.39
C PRO A 240 -17.55 -7.10 -8.78
N TYR A 241 -18.51 -7.87 -9.30
CA TYR A 241 -19.24 -7.50 -10.51
C TYR A 241 -19.90 -6.14 -10.33
N LEU A 242 -19.72 -5.23 -11.30
CA LEU A 242 -20.37 -3.92 -11.31
C LEU A 242 -21.51 -3.88 -12.34
N ARG A 243 -21.21 -4.27 -13.58
CA ARG A 243 -22.13 -4.35 -14.73
C ARG A 243 -21.54 -5.29 -15.79
N PRO A 244 -22.26 -5.61 -16.89
CA PRO A 244 -21.75 -6.57 -17.88
C PRO A 244 -20.34 -6.23 -18.34
N SER A 245 -19.43 -7.20 -18.27
CA SER A 245 -18.02 -7.06 -18.64
C SER A 245 -17.21 -6.03 -17.84
N THR A 246 -17.69 -5.56 -16.67
CA THR A 246 -16.99 -4.56 -15.84
C THR A 246 -16.91 -4.97 -14.37
N ARG A 247 -15.72 -4.84 -13.76
CA ARG A 247 -15.50 -4.99 -12.32
C ARG A 247 -15.31 -3.64 -11.64
N ARG A 248 -15.41 -3.61 -10.31
CA ARG A 248 -15.38 -2.37 -9.52
C ARG A 248 -14.04 -1.65 -9.56
N HIS A 249 -12.92 -2.37 -9.68
CA HIS A 249 -11.58 -1.81 -9.65
C HIS A 249 -10.86 -2.08 -10.97
N SER A 250 -10.07 -1.11 -11.41
CA SER A 250 -9.35 -1.15 -12.68
C SER A 250 -7.94 -0.62 -12.47
N THR A 251 -7.00 -1.16 -13.25
CA THR A 251 -5.72 -0.51 -13.48
C THR A 251 -5.89 0.71 -14.37
N GLN A 252 -4.84 1.51 -14.51
CA GLN A 252 -4.70 2.45 -15.60
C GLN A 252 -4.85 1.74 -16.96
N ARG A 253 -5.40 2.47 -17.93
CA ARG A 253 -5.52 2.01 -19.31
C ARG A 253 -4.29 2.41 -20.11
N TYR A 254 -3.71 1.45 -20.81
CA TYR A 254 -2.60 1.69 -21.72
C TYR A 254 -3.10 1.65 -23.15
N THR A 255 -2.56 2.52 -23.98
CA THR A 255 -2.84 2.52 -25.42
C THR A 255 -1.94 1.51 -26.12
N TRP A 256 -2.47 0.86 -27.14
CA TRP A 256 -1.69 0.10 -28.10
C TRP A 256 -1.98 0.64 -29.50
N ASP A 257 -0.99 0.58 -30.38
CA ASP A 257 -1.11 0.99 -31.76
C ASP A 257 -0.14 0.19 -32.65
N GLY A 258 -0.54 0.07 -33.92
CA GLY A 258 0.26 -0.60 -34.93
C GLY A 258 -0.14 -0.12 -36.31
N SER A 259 0.83 0.44 -37.04
CA SER A 259 0.68 0.82 -38.43
C SER A 259 1.55 -0.09 -39.30
N SER A 260 0.96 -1.14 -39.87
CA SER A 260 1.68 -1.99 -40.83
C SER A 260 1.13 -1.74 -42.24
N ALA A 261 1.99 -1.27 -43.15
CA ALA A 261 1.62 -1.05 -44.53
C ALA A 261 1.38 -2.37 -45.32
N GLY A 262 1.82 -3.51 -44.78
CA GLY A 262 1.60 -4.83 -45.37
C GLY A 262 2.02 -5.98 -44.44
N GLY A 263 1.31 -7.11 -44.55
CA GLY A 263 1.58 -8.31 -43.74
C GLY A 263 1.03 -8.25 -42.31
N VAL A 264 0.81 -9.43 -41.74
CA VAL A 264 0.38 -9.63 -40.36
C VAL A 264 1.55 -9.34 -39.42
N SER A 265 1.33 -8.57 -38.36
CA SER A 265 2.31 -8.38 -37.29
C SER A 265 1.86 -9.02 -35.98
N ARG A 266 2.81 -9.27 -35.08
CA ARG A 266 2.54 -9.75 -33.73
C ARG A 266 3.25 -8.87 -32.72
N GLN A 267 2.52 -8.45 -31.70
CA GLN A 267 3.04 -7.57 -30.65
C GLN A 267 2.75 -8.14 -29.27
N PRO A 268 3.63 -7.92 -28.28
CA PRO A 268 3.28 -8.08 -26.89
C PRO A 268 2.51 -6.85 -26.40
N TRP A 269 1.45 -7.07 -25.63
CA TRP A 269 0.75 -6.03 -24.89
C TRP A 269 0.93 -6.24 -23.41
N ILE A 270 1.24 -5.19 -22.67
CA ILE A 270 1.55 -5.28 -21.24
C ILE A 270 0.85 -4.15 -20.50
N VAL A 271 0.19 -4.48 -19.41
CA VAL A 271 -0.32 -3.53 -18.43
C VAL A 271 0.35 -3.85 -17.10
N GLU A 272 0.91 -2.83 -16.47
CA GLU A 272 1.51 -2.91 -15.13
C GLU A 272 1.00 -1.77 -14.28
N ASP A 273 0.46 -2.08 -13.11
CA ASP A 273 -0.05 -1.06 -12.20
C ASP A 273 0.03 -1.54 -10.74
N ASP A 274 0.08 -0.59 -9.80
CA ASP A 274 0.03 -0.82 -8.37
C ASP A 274 -1.25 -0.19 -7.80
N VAL A 275 -2.23 -1.04 -7.48
CA VAL A 275 -3.58 -0.63 -7.11
C VAL A 275 -3.91 -0.96 -5.65
N TYR A 276 -4.67 -0.06 -5.03
CA TYR A 276 -5.20 -0.26 -3.69
C TYR A 276 -6.25 -1.38 -3.66
N ILE A 277 -6.24 -2.19 -2.60
CA ILE A 277 -7.26 -3.21 -2.30
C ILE A 277 -8.14 -2.69 -1.17
N PRO A 278 -9.41 -2.36 -1.44
CA PRO A 278 -10.37 -1.99 -0.41
C PRO A 278 -10.61 -3.09 0.63
N ALA A 279 -10.90 -2.68 1.87
CA ALA A 279 -11.08 -3.60 2.98
C ALA A 279 -12.23 -4.60 2.80
N ASP A 280 -13.29 -4.23 2.05
CA ASP A 280 -14.48 -5.07 1.84
C ASP A 280 -14.24 -6.28 0.93
N ILE A 281 -13.15 -6.29 0.17
CA ILE A 281 -12.80 -7.41 -0.74
C ILE A 281 -11.61 -8.25 -0.24
N ARG A 282 -10.99 -7.88 0.88
CA ARG A 282 -9.85 -8.63 1.46
C ARG A 282 -10.33 -9.93 2.11
N GLY A 283 -9.57 -11.01 1.92
CA GLY A 283 -9.91 -12.32 2.47
C GLY A 283 -11.03 -13.05 1.72
N THR A 284 -11.34 -12.60 0.50
CA THR A 284 -12.39 -13.17 -0.35
C THR A 284 -11.81 -13.55 -1.72
N ASP A 285 -12.51 -14.42 -2.42
CA ASP A 285 -12.19 -14.76 -3.81
C ASP A 285 -12.69 -13.65 -4.74
N GLN A 286 -11.78 -13.10 -5.54
CA GLN A 286 -12.10 -12.04 -6.50
C GLN A 286 -11.73 -12.48 -7.91
N ILE A 287 -12.54 -12.05 -8.87
CA ILE A 287 -12.26 -12.31 -10.28
C ILE A 287 -11.38 -11.19 -10.80
N PHE A 288 -10.25 -11.56 -11.40
CA PHE A 288 -9.38 -10.70 -12.18
C PHE A 288 -9.62 -10.98 -13.66
N VAL A 289 -9.72 -9.93 -14.46
CA VAL A 289 -10.01 -10.02 -15.89
C VAL A 289 -9.06 -9.13 -16.68
N MET A 290 -8.65 -9.62 -17.84
CA MET A 290 -7.84 -8.89 -18.83
C MET A 290 -8.79 -8.27 -19.85
N LYS A 291 -8.65 -6.96 -20.08
CA LYS A 291 -9.57 -6.15 -20.89
C LYS A 291 -8.87 -5.52 -22.06
N ALA A 292 -9.58 -5.44 -23.18
CA ALA A 292 -9.14 -4.67 -24.33
C ALA A 292 -10.33 -4.03 -25.06
N ARG A 293 -10.03 -3.01 -25.85
CA ARG A 293 -10.93 -2.44 -26.87
C ARG A 293 -10.12 -1.94 -28.05
N TYR A 294 -10.72 -1.90 -29.24
CA TYR A 294 -10.18 -1.14 -30.36
C TYR A 294 -10.77 0.28 -30.37
N GLY A 295 -10.03 1.22 -30.92
CA GLY A 295 -10.50 2.58 -31.12
C GLY A 295 -11.49 2.67 -32.29
N SER A 296 -12.40 3.64 -32.28
CA SER A 296 -13.47 3.76 -33.30
C SER A 296 -12.97 3.81 -34.76
N ALA A 297 -11.72 4.21 -35.00
CA ALA A 297 -11.08 4.21 -36.31
C ALA A 297 -10.03 3.08 -36.51
N GLY A 298 -9.81 2.23 -35.51
CA GLY A 298 -8.72 1.25 -35.43
C GLY A 298 -9.01 -0.11 -36.08
N GLY A 299 -10.00 -0.20 -36.96
CA GLY A 299 -10.42 -1.44 -37.62
C GLY A 299 -11.08 -2.42 -36.65
N ALA A 300 -12.40 -2.58 -36.75
CA ALA A 300 -13.03 -3.72 -36.10
C ALA A 300 -12.47 -5.02 -36.73
N TRP A 301 -12.28 -6.07 -35.93
CA TRP A 301 -11.90 -7.42 -36.39
C TRP A 301 -10.46 -7.62 -36.90
N THR A 302 -9.62 -6.60 -36.82
CA THR A 302 -8.22 -6.66 -37.26
C THR A 302 -7.25 -7.12 -36.17
N VAL A 303 -7.72 -7.21 -34.93
CA VAL A 303 -6.94 -7.70 -33.78
C VAL A 303 -7.44 -9.06 -33.35
N SER A 304 -6.53 -10.00 -33.19
CA SER A 304 -6.86 -11.36 -32.76
C SER A 304 -5.78 -12.00 -31.89
N MET A 305 -6.17 -13.04 -31.17
CA MET A 305 -5.28 -14.01 -30.56
C MET A 305 -5.60 -15.39 -31.15
N ASP A 306 -4.59 -16.20 -31.39
CA ASP A 306 -4.72 -17.54 -31.95
C ASP A 306 -3.72 -18.50 -31.29
N GLY A 307 -3.51 -19.70 -31.86
CA GLY A 307 -2.59 -20.70 -31.32
C GLY A 307 -1.10 -20.30 -31.26
N MET A 308 -0.75 -19.10 -31.75
CA MET A 308 0.58 -18.50 -31.59
C MET A 308 0.57 -17.33 -30.59
N SER A 309 -0.51 -17.18 -29.83
CA SER A 309 -0.70 -16.16 -28.80
C SER A 309 -0.82 -16.79 -27.41
N GLY A 310 -0.75 -15.97 -26.37
CA GLY A 310 -1.05 -16.41 -25.01
C GLY A 310 -1.24 -15.23 -24.07
N VAL A 311 -1.70 -15.49 -22.86
CA VAL A 311 -1.81 -14.49 -21.81
C VAL A 311 -1.11 -14.93 -20.53
N SER A 312 -0.72 -13.98 -19.71
CA SER A 312 -0.25 -14.24 -18.35
C SER A 312 -0.76 -13.15 -17.43
N LEU A 313 -1.32 -13.56 -16.30
CA LEU A 313 -1.62 -12.68 -15.18
C LEU A 313 -0.66 -12.97 -14.03
N SER A 314 0.12 -11.98 -13.65
CA SER A 314 1.00 -12.01 -12.50
C SER A 314 0.52 -10.98 -11.48
N LEU A 315 0.26 -11.41 -10.26
CA LEU A 315 -0.16 -10.55 -9.16
C LEU A 315 0.84 -10.68 -8.02
N ARG A 316 1.24 -9.55 -7.44
CA ARG A 316 1.99 -9.50 -6.19
C ARG A 316 1.18 -8.72 -5.16
N PHE A 317 0.63 -9.43 -4.18
CA PHE A 317 -0.09 -8.83 -3.06
C PHE A 317 0.92 -8.30 -2.03
N LEU A 318 0.66 -7.09 -1.53
CA LEU A 318 1.55 -6.37 -0.61
C LEU A 318 0.80 -5.96 0.66
N GLU A 319 1.48 -6.10 1.79
CA GLU A 319 1.08 -5.51 3.06
C GLU A 319 1.72 -4.13 3.20
N ALA A 320 0.96 -3.08 2.93
CA ALA A 320 1.37 -1.69 3.15
C ALA A 320 0.39 -1.00 4.12
N ALA A 321 0.76 0.15 4.67
CA ALA A 321 -0.15 0.95 5.48
C ALA A 321 -1.45 1.24 4.71
N ASP A 322 -2.59 1.14 5.41
CA ASP A 322 -3.89 1.21 4.76
C ASP A 322 -4.37 2.67 4.64
N PRO A 323 -4.40 3.28 3.44
CA PRO A 323 -4.81 4.68 3.27
C PRO A 323 -6.27 4.94 3.67
N SER A 324 -7.14 3.92 3.74
CA SER A 324 -8.52 4.10 4.27
C SER A 324 -8.56 4.30 5.79
N THR A 325 -7.44 4.03 6.46
CA THR A 325 -7.28 4.20 7.91
C THR A 325 -6.73 5.56 8.30
N THR A 326 -6.61 6.49 7.37
CA THR A 326 -6.42 7.93 7.63
C THR A 326 -7.62 8.77 7.22
#